data_AF-A0A366ICB0-F1
#
_entry.id   AF-A0A366ICB0-F1
#
_cell.length_a   1.000
_cell.length_b   1.000
_cell.length_c   1.000
_cell.angle_alpha   90.00
_cell.angle_beta   90.00
_cell.angle_gamma   90.00
#
_symmetry.space_group_name_H-M   'P 1'
#
loop_
_entity.id
_entity.type
_entity.pdbx_description
1 polymer ?
#
loop_
_entity_poly.entity_id
_entity_poly.type
_entity_poly.pdbx_seq_one_letter_code
_entity_poly.pdbx_strand_id
1 'polypeptide(L)'
;MNQNGDILQTDTVIEPRVPILSEGDLPEIIQGQFIKIKELDNSVTKSIEAANRALDSAERAKNKSVGFGKKKAAIEELQSAGVDLAEAVQLGTKAHKISFEFQTKLAKISQYLFALGCTNLANNRTVIQQLEMKLQGASEEELSELATQEVITVVKQLKKQEDLLKKLEDLTNLIKNHHERLEIQSKKNQKIDCQLQAQEQIDKLHDQKLKLHDENDKRLNHQLKTQAENQKKLEESLQIQVEISKGLQAKLLVHEQIYTSHEQQLKTLDENHKRLEESLQAQADIDLLHSKQLESQSTLGQSHDEQLASLKEINKTLKNEIDSLKILLGSKANNKFALFTLFIAISALALSLMRFF
;
A
#
# COMPACT_ATOMS: atom_id res chain seq x y z
N MET A 1 26.65 -7.64 -55.91
CA MET A 1 25.63 -6.73 -56.46
C MET A 1 26.29 -5.38 -56.64
N ASN A 2 26.54 -5.01 -57.90
CA ASN A 2 26.94 -3.66 -58.29
C ASN A 2 25.86 -2.67 -57.88
N GLN A 3 26.24 -1.57 -57.25
CA GLN A 3 25.55 -0.29 -57.45
C GLN A 3 26.60 0.80 -57.58
N ASN A 4 26.87 1.13 -58.84
CA ASN A 4 27.47 2.40 -59.25
C ASN A 4 26.56 3.52 -58.76
N GLY A 5 27.01 4.26 -57.75
CA GLY A 5 26.47 5.58 -57.44
C GLY A 5 27.10 6.58 -58.39
N ASP A 6 26.50 6.75 -59.57
CA ASP A 6 26.75 7.90 -60.43
C ASP A 6 26.33 9.15 -59.65
N ILE A 7 27.32 9.85 -59.10
CA ILE A 7 27.14 11.18 -58.53
C ILE A 7 26.98 12.09 -59.74
N LEU A 8 25.73 12.38 -60.09
CA LEU A 8 25.38 13.49 -60.98
C LEU A 8 26.05 14.75 -60.44
N GLN A 9 27.16 15.14 -61.07
CA GLN A 9 27.71 16.48 -60.97
C GLN A 9 26.59 17.42 -61.41
N THR A 10 25.99 18.11 -60.44
CA THR A 10 25.08 19.20 -60.73
C THR A 10 25.89 20.29 -61.39
N ASP A 11 25.70 20.44 -62.70
CA ASP A 11 26.20 21.57 -63.47
C ASP A 11 25.97 22.85 -62.68
N THR A 12 27.07 23.50 -62.32
CA THR A 12 27.12 24.84 -61.77
C THR A 12 26.31 25.76 -62.66
N VAL A 13 25.08 26.04 -62.26
CA VAL A 13 24.30 27.17 -62.75
C VAL A 13 25.15 28.40 -62.43
N ILE A 14 25.75 29.00 -63.45
CA ILE A 14 26.42 30.30 -63.31
C ILE A 14 25.31 31.30 -63.04
N GLU A 15 24.98 31.48 -61.76
CA GLU A 15 24.10 32.55 -61.33
C GLU A 15 24.72 33.90 -61.73
N PRO A 16 23.96 34.82 -62.34
CA PRO A 16 24.42 36.18 -62.50
C PRO A 16 24.73 36.73 -61.10
N ARG A 17 26.02 36.94 -60.84
CA ARG A 17 26.55 37.36 -59.54
C ARG A 17 26.01 38.75 -59.20
N VAL A 18 24.84 38.82 -58.55
CA VAL A 18 24.34 40.03 -57.91
C VAL A 18 25.18 40.20 -56.63
N PRO A 19 25.83 41.35 -56.41
CA PRO A 19 26.53 41.62 -55.16
C PRO A 19 25.56 41.47 -53.98
N ILE A 20 26.05 41.11 -52.80
CA ILE A 20 25.25 41.23 -51.57
C ILE A 20 25.04 42.73 -51.36
N LEU A 21 23.85 43.23 -51.65
CA LEU A 21 23.51 44.66 -51.64
C LEU A 21 22.64 44.98 -50.43
N SER A 22 22.88 46.14 -49.82
CA SER A 22 22.03 46.63 -48.74
C SER A 22 20.72 47.19 -49.31
N GLU A 23 19.63 47.03 -48.57
CA GLU A 23 18.29 47.47 -49.00
C GLU A 23 18.22 48.98 -49.29
N GLY A 24 19.06 49.77 -48.62
CA GLY A 24 19.16 51.23 -48.79
C GLY A 24 19.75 51.67 -50.13
N ASP A 25 20.56 50.82 -50.77
CA ASP A 25 21.23 51.14 -52.03
C ASP A 25 20.36 50.76 -53.25
N LEU A 26 19.29 49.99 -53.03
CA LEU A 26 18.39 49.50 -54.09
C LEU A 26 17.80 50.63 -54.95
N PRO A 27 17.27 51.74 -54.39
CA PRO A 27 16.68 52.80 -55.22
C PRO A 27 17.69 53.41 -56.20
N GLU A 28 18.93 53.65 -55.74
CA GLU A 28 19.99 54.24 -56.57
C GLU A 28 20.45 53.27 -57.66
N ILE A 29 20.57 51.98 -57.33
CA ILE A 29 20.94 50.94 -58.29
C ILE A 29 19.88 50.79 -59.37
N ILE A 30 18.60 50.72 -58.99
CA ILE A 30 17.47 50.61 -59.92
C ILE A 30 17.41 51.85 -60.81
N GLN A 31 17.59 53.04 -60.23
CA GLN A 31 17.68 54.28 -60.99
C GLN A 31 18.82 54.23 -62.02
N GLY A 32 20.00 53.76 -61.64
CA GLY A 32 21.14 53.60 -62.54
C GLY A 32 20.85 52.63 -63.69
N GLN A 33 20.10 51.55 -63.45
CA GLN A 33 19.68 50.64 -64.52
C GLN A 33 18.64 51.28 -65.45
N PHE A 34 17.67 52.04 -64.91
CA PHE A 34 16.70 52.79 -65.70
C PHE A 34 17.36 53.84 -66.60
N ILE A 35 18.36 54.56 -66.09
CA ILE A 35 19.17 55.50 -66.89
C ILE A 35 19.83 54.76 -68.05
N LYS A 36 20.43 53.58 -67.81
CA LYS A 36 21.04 52.77 -68.88
C LYS A 36 20.02 52.32 -69.93
N ILE A 37 18.82 51.94 -69.53
CA ILE A 37 17.74 51.61 -70.47
C ILE A 37 17.42 52.83 -71.34
N LYS A 38 17.25 54.01 -70.73
CA LYS A 38 16.95 55.26 -71.44
C LYS A 38 18.06 55.70 -72.39
N GLU A 39 19.32 55.62 -71.98
CA GLU A 39 20.49 55.92 -72.84
C GLU A 39 20.57 54.97 -74.03
N LEU A 40 20.36 53.69 -73.76
CA LEU A 40 20.36 52.65 -74.76
C LEU A 40 19.24 52.86 -75.79
N ASP A 41 18.05 53.24 -75.34
CA ASP A 41 16.89 53.53 -76.17
C ASP A 41 17.12 54.76 -77.08
N ASN A 42 17.61 55.85 -76.50
CA ASN A 42 17.97 57.06 -77.25
C ASN A 42 19.04 56.81 -78.34
N SER A 43 20.02 55.95 -78.06
CA SER A 43 21.07 55.58 -79.02
C SER A 43 20.49 54.84 -80.23
N VAL A 44 19.52 53.94 -79.98
CA VAL A 44 18.82 53.22 -81.04
C VAL A 44 17.93 54.14 -81.85
N THR A 45 17.14 55.00 -81.21
CA THR A 45 16.26 55.97 -81.91
C THR A 45 17.07 56.86 -82.86
N LYS A 46 18.19 57.43 -82.40
CA LYS A 46 19.09 58.24 -83.25
C LYS A 46 19.67 57.44 -84.42
N SER A 47 19.97 56.16 -84.19
CA SER A 47 20.52 55.27 -85.22
C SER A 47 19.47 54.88 -86.27
N ILE A 48 18.23 54.61 -85.85
CA ILE A 48 17.09 54.35 -86.74
C ILE A 48 16.79 55.60 -87.57
N GLU A 49 16.73 56.78 -86.95
CA GLU A 49 16.55 58.04 -87.67
C GLU A 49 17.66 58.29 -88.70
N ALA A 50 18.92 58.01 -88.36
CA ALA A 50 20.03 58.15 -89.29
C ALA A 50 19.91 57.17 -90.47
N ALA A 51 19.49 55.93 -90.21
CA ALA A 51 19.22 54.94 -91.25
C ALA A 51 18.05 55.37 -92.16
N ASN A 52 16.96 55.89 -91.59
CA ASN A 52 15.81 56.39 -92.34
C ASN A 52 16.18 57.61 -93.20
N ARG A 53 16.96 58.56 -92.67
CA ARG A 53 17.45 59.72 -93.45
C ARG A 53 18.32 59.30 -94.64
N ALA A 54 19.11 58.23 -94.48
CA ALA A 54 19.92 57.68 -95.56
C ALA A 54 19.04 56.97 -96.60
N LEU A 55 18.02 56.23 -96.15
CA LEU A 55 17.02 55.60 -97.03
C LEU A 55 16.22 56.64 -97.85
N ASP A 56 15.74 57.71 -97.21
CA ASP A 56 15.06 58.82 -97.89
C ASP A 56 15.98 59.51 -98.91
N SER A 57 17.29 59.58 -98.64
CA SER A 57 18.26 60.19 -99.55
C SER A 57 18.50 59.32 -100.78
N ALA A 58 18.60 57.99 -100.59
CA ALA A 58 18.64 57.02 -101.68
C ALA A 58 17.35 57.07 -102.52
N GLU A 59 16.17 57.19 -101.90
CA GLU A 59 14.89 57.29 -102.62
C GLU A 59 14.75 58.60 -103.40
N ARG A 60 15.24 59.72 -102.86
CA ARG A 60 15.31 61.00 -103.59
C ARG A 60 16.26 60.96 -104.78
N ALA A 61 17.35 60.18 -104.70
CA ALA A 61 18.28 59.98 -105.81
C ALA A 61 17.61 59.17 -106.94
N LYS A 62 16.91 58.09 -106.58
CA LYS A 62 16.09 57.27 -107.49
C LYS A 62 15.08 58.10 -108.30
N ASN A 63 14.44 59.09 -107.68
CA ASN A 63 13.38 59.89 -108.33
C ASN A 63 13.88 60.99 -109.30
N LYS A 64 15.20 61.19 -109.47
CA LYS A 64 15.78 62.24 -110.33
C LYS A 64 16.30 61.74 -111.69
N SER A 65 16.23 60.45 -111.98
CA SER A 65 16.79 59.87 -113.19
C SER A 65 15.69 59.57 -114.21
N VAL A 66 15.27 60.54 -115.03
CA VAL A 66 14.46 60.24 -116.23
C VAL A 66 14.71 61.28 -117.34
N GLY A 67 15.12 60.84 -118.53
CA GLY A 67 15.12 61.66 -119.77
C GLY A 67 15.69 60.95 -121.02
N PHE A 68 14.89 60.87 -122.09
CA PHE A 68 15.03 59.96 -123.24
C PHE A 68 16.17 60.32 -124.24
N GLY A 69 16.93 59.29 -124.68
CA GLY A 69 18.03 59.40 -125.67
C GLY A 69 19.33 58.68 -125.31
N LYS A 70 19.41 58.00 -124.15
CA LYS A 70 20.68 57.59 -123.55
C LYS A 70 20.70 56.12 -123.12
N LYS A 71 21.05 55.18 -124.03
CA LYS A 71 21.43 53.79 -123.63
C LYS A 71 22.48 53.78 -122.52
N LYS A 72 23.37 54.77 -122.52
CA LYS A 72 24.34 55.03 -121.47
C LYS A 72 23.70 55.44 -120.13
N ALA A 73 22.66 56.29 -120.15
CA ALA A 73 21.94 56.66 -118.94
C ALA A 73 21.12 55.51 -118.38
N ALA A 74 20.52 54.65 -119.22
CA ALA A 74 19.84 53.45 -118.70
C ALA A 74 20.81 52.49 -117.99
N ILE A 75 22.06 52.40 -118.44
CA ILE A 75 23.12 51.62 -117.77
C ILE A 75 23.60 52.33 -116.50
N GLU A 76 23.81 53.65 -116.55
CA GLU A 76 24.18 54.47 -115.38
C GLU A 76 23.08 54.45 -114.31
N GLU A 77 21.81 54.38 -114.70
CA GLU A 77 20.65 54.32 -113.82
C GLU A 77 20.44 52.93 -113.22
N LEU A 78 20.69 51.85 -113.98
CA LEU A 78 20.76 50.48 -113.42
C LEU A 78 21.94 50.32 -112.44
N GLN A 79 23.08 50.94 -112.73
CA GLN A 79 24.22 50.97 -111.81
C GLN A 79 23.90 51.78 -110.55
N SER A 80 23.22 52.93 -110.70
CA SER A 80 22.72 53.72 -109.56
C SER A 80 21.75 52.91 -108.72
N ALA A 81 20.75 52.28 -109.34
CA ALA A 81 19.79 51.44 -108.62
C ALA A 81 20.45 50.24 -107.91
N GLY A 82 21.51 49.66 -108.49
CA GLY A 82 22.31 48.61 -107.85
C GLY A 82 23.12 49.12 -106.66
N VAL A 83 23.69 50.33 -106.76
CA VAL A 83 24.39 51.01 -105.65
C VAL A 83 23.40 51.36 -104.53
N ASP A 84 22.24 51.91 -104.87
CA ASP A 84 21.20 52.29 -103.92
C ASP A 84 20.61 51.06 -103.20
N LEU A 85 20.39 49.95 -103.91
CA LEU A 85 19.97 48.69 -103.30
C LEU A 85 21.03 48.14 -102.34
N ALA A 86 22.31 48.17 -102.74
CA ALA A 86 23.40 47.75 -101.87
C ALA A 86 23.50 48.63 -100.62
N GLU A 87 23.30 49.94 -100.76
CA GLU A 87 23.27 50.90 -99.66
C GLU A 87 22.06 50.66 -98.73
N ALA A 88 20.86 50.46 -99.29
CA ALA A 88 19.66 50.13 -98.52
C ALA A 88 19.80 48.81 -97.75
N VAL A 89 20.36 47.76 -98.37
CA VAL A 89 20.66 46.48 -97.70
C VAL A 89 21.71 46.67 -96.60
N GLN A 90 22.74 47.47 -96.84
CA GLN A 90 23.76 47.78 -95.84
C GLN A 90 23.17 48.55 -94.65
N LEU A 91 22.31 49.53 -94.90
CA LEU A 91 21.62 50.31 -93.87
C LEU A 91 20.63 49.45 -93.07
N GLY A 92 19.83 48.62 -93.75
CA GLY A 92 18.94 47.66 -93.09
C GLY A 92 19.70 46.67 -92.21
N THR A 93 20.84 46.15 -92.68
CA THR A 93 21.71 45.27 -91.90
C THR A 93 22.29 45.98 -90.67
N LYS A 94 22.70 47.25 -90.81
CA LYS A 94 23.16 48.07 -89.69
C LYS A 94 22.03 48.31 -88.67
N ALA A 95 20.82 48.62 -89.11
CA ALA A 95 19.66 48.80 -88.25
C ALA A 95 19.28 47.51 -87.49
N HIS A 96 19.32 46.36 -88.15
CA HIS A 96 19.12 45.06 -87.50
C HIS A 96 20.19 44.75 -86.45
N LYS A 97 21.47 45.01 -86.76
CA LYS A 97 22.56 44.82 -85.79
C LYS A 97 22.33 45.67 -84.53
N ILE A 98 21.97 46.94 -84.71
CA ILE A 98 21.71 47.88 -83.60
C ILE A 98 20.51 47.42 -82.77
N SER A 99 19.44 46.96 -83.43
CA SER A 99 18.25 46.42 -82.75
C SER A 99 18.56 45.16 -81.94
N PHE A 100 19.41 44.28 -82.45
CA PHE A 100 19.85 43.09 -81.73
C PHE A 100 20.73 43.42 -80.52
N GLU A 101 21.65 44.36 -80.67
CA GLU A 101 22.49 44.85 -79.57
C GLU A 101 21.64 45.50 -78.47
N PHE A 102 20.58 46.24 -78.85
CA PHE A 102 19.59 46.81 -77.94
C PHE A 102 18.88 45.74 -77.13
N GLN A 103 18.24 44.78 -77.81
CA GLN A 103 17.51 43.69 -77.17
C GLN A 103 18.42 42.89 -76.22
N THR A 104 19.66 42.62 -76.63
CA THR A 104 20.64 41.89 -75.81
C THR A 104 20.96 42.65 -74.52
N LYS A 105 21.19 43.96 -74.60
CA LYS A 105 21.51 44.78 -73.43
C LYS A 105 20.30 44.98 -72.53
N LEU A 106 19.11 45.20 -73.10
CA LEU A 106 17.86 45.30 -72.37
C LEU A 106 17.54 44.01 -71.60
N ALA A 107 17.75 42.85 -72.22
CA ALA A 107 17.58 41.54 -71.57
C ALA A 107 18.53 41.38 -70.37
N LYS A 108 19.80 41.78 -70.50
CA LYS A 108 20.77 41.74 -69.40
C LYS A 108 20.37 42.63 -68.22
N ILE A 109 19.86 43.84 -68.52
CA ILE A 109 19.37 44.75 -67.48
C ILE A 109 18.13 44.15 -66.79
N SER A 110 17.20 43.60 -67.57
CA SER A 110 15.98 42.95 -67.06
C SER A 110 16.30 41.75 -66.17
N GLN A 111 17.26 40.91 -66.59
CA GLN A 111 17.74 39.78 -65.79
C GLN A 111 18.37 40.25 -64.48
N TYR A 112 19.16 41.34 -64.52
CA TYR A 112 19.77 41.91 -63.33
C TYR A 112 18.71 42.44 -62.34
N LEU A 113 17.71 43.19 -62.83
CA LEU A 113 16.61 43.71 -62.00
C LEU A 113 15.77 42.57 -61.40
N PHE A 114 15.50 41.53 -62.18
CA PHE A 114 14.82 40.34 -61.67
C PHE A 114 15.63 39.64 -60.58
N ALA A 115 16.92 39.38 -60.82
CA ALA A 115 17.80 38.73 -59.85
C ALA A 115 17.93 39.56 -58.56
N LEU A 116 17.98 40.89 -58.67
CA LEU A 116 18.00 41.81 -57.55
C LEU A 116 16.77 41.64 -56.65
N GLY A 117 15.57 41.60 -57.26
CA GLY A 117 14.33 41.40 -56.52
C GLY A 117 14.13 39.98 -55.98
N CYS A 118 14.81 38.96 -56.52
CA CYS A 118 14.69 37.58 -56.03
C CYS A 118 15.45 37.30 -54.71
N THR A 119 16.27 38.24 -54.23
CA THR A 119 17.20 38.02 -53.10
C THR A 119 16.50 37.76 -51.75
N ASN A 120 15.49 38.56 -51.40
CA ASN A 120 14.64 38.34 -50.23
C ASN A 120 13.32 39.11 -50.40
N LEU A 121 12.34 38.85 -49.51
CA LEU A 121 11.01 39.44 -49.62
C LEU A 121 11.00 40.98 -49.55
N ALA A 122 11.86 41.57 -48.71
CA ALA A 122 11.95 43.02 -48.54
C ALA A 122 12.53 43.69 -49.80
N ASN A 123 13.63 43.15 -50.31
CA ASN A 123 14.24 43.57 -51.57
C ASN A 123 13.28 43.41 -52.75
N ASN A 124 12.51 42.31 -52.80
CA ASN A 124 11.51 42.07 -53.85
C ASN A 124 10.46 43.20 -53.90
N ARG A 125 9.89 43.53 -52.74
CA ARG A 125 8.90 44.62 -52.61
C ARG A 125 9.47 45.97 -53.00
N THR A 126 10.68 46.28 -52.52
CA THR A 126 11.36 47.54 -52.85
C THR A 126 11.64 47.64 -54.34
N VAL A 127 12.11 46.57 -54.98
CA VAL A 127 12.34 46.55 -56.43
C VAL A 127 11.03 46.72 -57.20
N ILE A 128 9.97 45.94 -56.88
CA ILE A 128 8.65 46.08 -57.53
C ILE A 128 8.16 47.53 -57.44
N GLN A 129 8.15 48.11 -56.24
CA GLN A 129 7.65 49.46 -56.01
C GLN A 129 8.43 50.49 -56.83
N GLN A 130 9.76 50.40 -56.85
CA GLN A 130 10.60 51.31 -57.63
C GLN A 130 10.36 51.17 -59.14
N LEU A 131 10.27 49.94 -59.65
CA LEU A 131 9.96 49.70 -61.07
C LEU A 131 8.57 50.25 -61.45
N GLU A 132 7.56 50.03 -60.61
CA GLU A 132 6.20 50.55 -60.83
C GLU A 132 6.14 52.07 -60.79
N MET A 133 6.83 52.72 -59.83
CA MET A 133 6.91 54.19 -59.77
C MET A 133 7.57 54.77 -61.03
N LYS A 134 8.61 54.10 -61.55
CA LYS A 134 9.28 54.55 -62.78
C LYS A 134 8.42 54.36 -64.02
N LEU A 135 7.66 53.25 -64.10
CA LEU A 135 6.68 53.03 -65.16
C LEU A 135 5.51 54.02 -65.11
N GLN A 136 5.07 54.43 -63.93
CA GLN A 136 4.00 55.43 -63.75
C GLN A 136 4.48 56.87 -63.96
N GLY A 137 5.75 57.15 -63.66
CA GLY A 137 6.36 58.48 -63.78
C GLY A 137 7.00 58.77 -65.15
N ALA A 138 7.20 57.75 -65.98
CA ALA A 138 7.61 57.92 -67.37
C ALA A 138 6.40 58.36 -68.19
N SER A 139 6.44 59.56 -68.78
CA SER A 139 5.56 59.86 -69.92
C SER A 139 5.85 58.87 -71.05
N GLU A 140 4.87 58.56 -71.91
CA GLU A 140 5.02 57.63 -73.05
C GLU A 140 6.25 57.94 -73.96
N GLU A 141 6.80 59.16 -73.89
CA GLU A 141 8.00 59.58 -74.63
C GLU A 141 9.36 59.21 -73.99
N GLU A 142 9.44 58.71 -72.74
CA GLU A 142 10.75 58.50 -72.08
C GLU A 142 11.42 57.15 -72.36
N LEU A 143 10.66 56.13 -72.76
CA LEU A 143 11.12 54.77 -73.02
C LEU A 143 10.34 54.17 -74.19
N SER A 144 11.01 53.43 -75.07
CA SER A 144 10.34 52.68 -76.12
C SER A 144 9.34 51.67 -75.56
N GLU A 145 8.35 51.33 -76.39
CA GLU A 145 7.35 50.31 -76.09
C GLU A 145 8.01 48.97 -75.71
N LEU A 146 9.09 48.59 -76.39
CA LEU A 146 9.85 47.37 -76.10
C LEU A 146 10.48 47.42 -74.70
N ALA A 147 11.17 48.52 -74.34
CA ALA A 147 11.74 48.69 -73.01
C ALA A 147 10.67 48.66 -71.91
N THR A 148 9.54 49.33 -72.16
CA THR A 148 8.40 49.37 -71.24
C THR A 148 7.80 47.98 -71.02
N GLN A 149 7.59 47.19 -72.08
CA GLN A 149 7.07 45.83 -71.98
C GLN A 149 8.03 44.88 -71.25
N GLU A 150 9.34 45.00 -71.45
CA GLU A 150 10.32 44.19 -70.73
C GLU A 150 10.30 44.50 -69.22
N VAL A 151 10.26 45.78 -68.83
CA VAL A 151 10.17 46.15 -67.40
C VAL A 151 8.84 45.69 -66.78
N ILE A 152 7.71 45.82 -67.49
CA ILE A 152 6.42 45.28 -67.05
C ILE A 152 6.49 43.75 -66.85
N THR A 153 7.20 43.06 -67.73
CA THR A 153 7.40 41.61 -67.65
C THR A 153 8.22 41.25 -66.41
N VAL A 154 9.30 41.98 -66.11
CA VAL A 154 10.08 41.83 -64.87
C VAL A 154 9.20 42.05 -63.64
N VAL A 155 8.39 43.10 -63.59
CA VAL A 155 7.46 43.36 -62.47
C VAL A 155 6.48 42.20 -62.28
N LYS A 156 5.88 41.68 -63.36
CA LYS A 156 4.97 40.53 -63.29
C LYS A 156 5.66 39.27 -62.75
N GLN A 157 6.90 39.02 -63.15
CA GLN A 157 7.69 37.89 -62.64
C GLN A 157 8.05 38.08 -61.17
N LEU A 158 8.47 39.29 -60.76
CA LEU A 158 8.78 39.60 -59.38
C LEU A 158 7.57 39.45 -58.46
N LYS A 159 6.37 39.87 -58.87
CA LYS A 159 5.13 39.66 -58.09
C LYS A 159 4.80 38.19 -57.85
N LYS A 160 5.03 37.32 -58.85
CA LYS A 160 4.89 35.87 -58.68
C LYS A 160 5.93 35.34 -57.69
N GLN A 161 7.16 35.85 -57.74
CA GLN A 161 8.20 35.51 -56.80
C GLN A 161 7.88 36.01 -55.38
N GLU A 162 7.27 37.18 -55.22
CA GLU A 162 6.83 37.72 -53.93
C GLU A 162 5.84 36.77 -53.24
N ASP A 163 4.83 36.28 -53.97
CA ASP A 163 3.86 35.31 -53.45
C ASP A 163 4.54 34.01 -52.99
N LEU A 164 5.53 33.52 -53.76
CA LEU A 164 6.31 32.34 -53.39
C LEU A 164 7.17 32.59 -52.14
N LEU A 165 7.85 33.72 -52.07
CA LEU A 165 8.67 34.10 -50.91
C LEU A 165 7.81 34.26 -49.65
N LYS A 166 6.61 34.83 -49.77
CA LYS A 166 5.64 34.94 -48.69
C LYS A 166 5.18 33.56 -48.19
N LYS A 167 4.82 32.65 -49.11
CA LYS A 167 4.47 31.26 -48.75
C LYS A 167 5.61 30.54 -48.04
N LEU A 168 6.86 30.79 -48.44
CA LEU A 168 8.04 30.19 -47.81
C LEU A 168 8.27 30.72 -46.39
N GLU A 169 8.05 32.02 -46.17
CA GLU A 169 8.08 32.63 -44.84
C GLU A 169 6.98 32.06 -43.93
N ASP A 170 5.75 31.95 -44.43
CA ASP A 170 4.61 31.34 -43.72
C ASP A 170 4.90 29.89 -43.33
N LEU A 171 5.45 29.09 -44.26
CA LEU A 171 5.86 27.71 -44.00
C LEU A 171 6.98 27.62 -42.96
N THR A 172 7.95 28.52 -43.00
CA THR A 172 9.04 28.57 -42.02
C THR A 172 8.51 28.88 -40.63
N ASN A 173 7.56 29.82 -40.51
CA ASN A 173 6.91 30.13 -39.25
C ASN A 173 6.07 28.95 -38.73
N LEU A 174 5.36 28.25 -39.60
CA LEU A 174 4.63 27.03 -39.25
C LEU A 174 5.56 25.93 -38.72
N ILE A 175 6.71 25.71 -39.38
CA ILE A 175 7.71 24.73 -38.96
C ILE A 175 8.28 25.09 -37.58
N LYS A 176 8.62 26.36 -37.34
CA LYS A 176 9.07 26.84 -36.03
C LYS A 176 8.04 26.54 -34.94
N ASN A 177 6.77 26.89 -35.19
CA ASN A 177 5.70 26.60 -34.25
C ASN A 177 5.52 25.10 -33.98
N HIS A 178 5.60 24.27 -35.03
CA HIS A 178 5.54 22.81 -34.88
C HIS A 178 6.72 22.27 -34.07
N HIS A 179 7.92 22.80 -34.27
CA HIS A 179 9.11 22.42 -33.51
C HIS A 179 8.95 22.73 -32.02
N GLU A 180 8.50 23.95 -31.67
CA GLU A 180 8.21 24.34 -30.29
C GLU A 180 7.16 23.43 -29.64
N ARG A 181 6.08 23.11 -30.38
CA ARG A 181 5.03 22.20 -29.90
C ARG A 181 5.57 20.78 -29.66
N LEU A 182 6.43 20.27 -30.55
CA LEU A 182 7.08 18.97 -30.38
C LEU A 182 8.00 18.95 -29.16
N GLU A 183 8.75 20.02 -28.92
CA GLU A 183 9.62 20.12 -27.73
C GLU A 183 8.78 20.08 -26.43
N ILE A 184 7.68 20.84 -26.38
CA ILE A 184 6.75 20.82 -25.24
C ILE A 184 6.15 19.42 -25.05
N GLN A 185 5.76 18.75 -26.14
CA GLN A 185 5.19 17.41 -26.06
C GLN A 185 6.21 16.38 -25.59
N SER A 186 7.46 16.48 -26.05
CA SER A 186 8.57 15.62 -25.60
C SER A 186 8.79 15.75 -24.09
N LYS A 187 8.83 16.98 -23.56
CA LYS A 187 8.95 17.23 -22.11
C LYS A 187 7.77 16.66 -21.32
N LYS A 188 6.54 16.74 -21.85
CA LYS A 188 5.36 16.13 -21.22
C LYS A 188 5.47 14.61 -21.18
N ASN A 189 5.89 13.98 -22.27
CA ASN A 189 6.07 12.52 -22.32
C ASN A 189 7.13 12.06 -21.32
N GLN A 190 8.28 12.74 -21.23
CA GLN A 190 9.31 12.45 -20.22
C GLN A 190 8.75 12.52 -18.79
N LYS A 191 7.92 13.53 -18.49
CA LYS A 191 7.28 13.64 -17.17
C LYS A 191 6.31 12.49 -16.90
N ILE A 192 5.53 12.07 -17.89
CA ILE A 192 4.62 10.93 -17.79
C ILE A 192 5.43 9.65 -17.53
N ASP A 193 6.54 9.43 -18.23
CA ASP A 193 7.41 8.27 -18.03
C ASP A 193 7.97 8.23 -16.60
N CYS A 194 8.44 9.37 -16.06
CA CYS A 194 8.86 9.47 -14.67
C CYS A 194 7.73 9.15 -13.68
N GLN A 195 6.51 9.58 -13.96
CA GLN A 195 5.34 9.30 -13.11
C GLN A 195 4.96 7.82 -13.15
N LEU A 196 5.02 7.18 -14.31
CA LEU A 196 4.76 5.74 -14.45
C LEU A 196 5.79 4.91 -13.69
N GLN A 197 7.07 5.27 -13.77
CA GLN A 197 8.13 4.60 -12.98
C GLN A 197 7.92 4.77 -11.48
N ALA A 198 7.53 5.96 -11.02
CA ALA A 198 7.21 6.18 -9.61
C ALA A 198 6.00 5.34 -9.17
N GLN A 199 4.96 5.25 -10.01
CA GLN A 199 3.78 4.44 -9.72
C GLN A 199 4.13 2.94 -9.63
N GLU A 200 4.97 2.43 -10.53
CA GLU A 200 5.43 1.04 -10.48
C GLU A 200 6.17 0.72 -9.16
N GLN A 201 6.94 1.66 -8.62
CA GLN A 201 7.59 1.48 -7.31
C GLN A 201 6.59 1.48 -6.16
N ILE A 202 5.56 2.34 -6.22
CA ILE A 202 4.47 2.35 -5.23
C ILE A 202 3.73 1.02 -5.25
N ASP A 203 3.42 0.49 -6.43
CA ASP A 203 2.71 -0.78 -6.59
C ASP A 203 3.53 -1.94 -6.01
N LYS A 204 4.84 -1.98 -6.26
CA LYS A 204 5.76 -2.97 -5.64
C LYS A 204 5.75 -2.87 -4.11
N LEU A 205 5.72 -1.66 -3.56
CA LEU A 205 5.68 -1.44 -2.11
C LEU A 205 4.33 -1.87 -1.51
N HIS A 206 3.23 -1.59 -2.20
CA HIS A 206 1.91 -2.07 -1.81
C HIS A 206 1.82 -3.60 -1.82
N ASP A 207 2.35 -4.26 -2.85
CA ASP A 207 2.41 -5.72 -2.91
C ASP A 207 3.22 -6.32 -1.74
N GLN A 208 4.34 -5.70 -1.38
CA GLN A 208 5.13 -6.11 -0.21
C GLN A 208 4.34 -5.95 1.09
N LYS A 209 3.62 -4.82 1.24
CA LYS A 209 2.81 -4.55 2.42
C LYS A 209 1.64 -5.54 2.56
N LEU A 210 1.01 -5.92 1.45
CA LEU A 210 -0.03 -6.95 1.42
C LEU A 210 0.51 -8.30 1.89
N LYS A 211 1.66 -8.74 1.37
CA LYS A 211 2.31 -10.00 1.81
C LYS A 211 2.61 -10.00 3.31
N LEU A 212 3.11 -8.88 3.84
CA LEU A 212 3.40 -8.74 5.27
C LEU A 212 2.12 -8.77 6.11
N HIS A 213 1.02 -8.19 5.60
CA HIS A 213 -0.29 -8.27 6.26
C HIS A 213 -0.78 -9.72 6.32
N ASP A 214 -0.71 -10.46 5.22
CA ASP A 214 -1.10 -11.88 5.16
C ASP A 214 -0.29 -12.74 6.14
N GLU A 215 1.01 -12.48 6.28
CA GLU A 215 1.87 -13.16 7.25
C GLU A 215 1.49 -12.83 8.69
N ASN A 216 1.20 -11.57 8.97
CA ASN A 216 0.73 -11.14 10.30
C ASN A 216 -0.62 -11.76 10.64
N ASP A 217 -1.56 -11.83 9.70
CA ASP A 217 -2.87 -12.46 9.91
C ASP A 217 -2.72 -13.95 10.23
N LYS A 218 -1.84 -14.66 9.52
CA LYS A 218 -1.50 -16.06 9.84
C LYS A 218 -0.92 -16.20 11.24
N ARG A 219 0.01 -15.32 11.63
CA ARG A 219 0.62 -15.32 12.96
C ARG A 219 -0.41 -15.04 14.05
N LEU A 220 -1.29 -14.06 13.85
CA LEU A 220 -2.35 -13.71 14.78
C LEU A 220 -3.33 -14.87 14.97
N ASN A 221 -3.75 -15.51 13.87
CA ASN A 221 -4.60 -16.70 13.92
C ASN A 221 -3.95 -17.85 14.69
N HIS A 222 -2.64 -18.07 14.50
CA HIS A 222 -1.91 -19.08 15.27
C HIS A 222 -1.86 -18.74 16.77
N GLN A 223 -1.63 -17.47 17.12
CA GLN A 223 -1.65 -17.01 18.52
C GLN A 223 -3.03 -17.19 19.16
N LEU A 224 -4.10 -16.84 18.46
CA LEU A 224 -5.48 -17.03 18.93
C LEU A 224 -5.79 -18.51 19.19
N LYS A 225 -5.36 -19.41 18.28
CA LYS A 225 -5.53 -20.85 18.47
C LYS A 225 -4.79 -21.36 19.72
N THR A 226 -3.53 -20.98 19.90
CA THR A 226 -2.74 -21.34 21.07
C THR A 226 -3.36 -20.80 22.36
N GLN A 227 -3.87 -19.58 22.34
CA GLN A 227 -4.56 -18.99 23.49
C GLN A 227 -5.84 -19.75 23.84
N ALA A 228 -6.64 -20.13 22.85
CA ALA A 228 -7.83 -20.95 23.06
C ALA A 228 -7.50 -22.33 23.67
N GLU A 229 -6.44 -22.99 23.19
CA GLU A 229 -5.97 -24.25 23.77
C GLU A 229 -5.51 -24.10 25.23
N ASN A 230 -4.79 -23.01 25.55
CA ASN A 230 -4.37 -22.72 26.92
C ASN A 230 -5.55 -22.42 27.84
N GLN A 231 -6.57 -21.69 27.35
CA GLN A 231 -7.78 -21.40 28.10
C GLN A 231 -8.54 -22.69 28.43
N LYS A 232 -8.63 -23.63 27.48
CA LYS A 232 -9.24 -24.94 27.70
C LYS A 232 -8.50 -25.75 28.79
N LYS A 233 -7.16 -25.79 28.74
CA LYS A 233 -6.35 -26.46 29.78
C LYS A 233 -6.54 -25.82 31.16
N LEU A 234 -6.65 -24.49 31.21
CA LEU A 234 -6.89 -23.77 32.46
C LEU A 234 -8.27 -24.11 33.03
N GLU A 235 -9.29 -24.18 32.19
CA GLU A 235 -10.65 -24.59 32.59
C GLU A 235 -10.68 -26.02 33.13
N GLU A 236 -10.03 -26.96 32.44
CA GLU A 236 -9.87 -28.35 32.90
C GLU A 236 -9.17 -28.41 34.27
N SER A 237 -8.10 -27.63 34.45
CA SER A 237 -7.37 -27.56 35.73
C SER A 237 -8.22 -26.98 36.86
N LEU A 238 -8.99 -25.93 36.59
CA LEU A 238 -9.93 -25.34 37.56
C LEU A 238 -11.02 -26.34 37.95
N GLN A 239 -11.56 -27.10 37.00
CA GLN A 239 -12.56 -28.12 37.27
C GLN A 239 -12.02 -29.21 38.21
N ILE A 240 -10.79 -29.69 37.97
CA ILE A 240 -10.11 -30.63 38.88
C ILE A 240 -9.97 -30.04 40.28
N GLN A 241 -9.57 -28.76 40.39
CA GLN A 241 -9.41 -28.09 41.68
C GLN A 241 -10.75 -27.95 42.44
N VAL A 242 -11.85 -27.70 41.73
CA VAL A 242 -13.21 -27.67 42.31
C VAL A 242 -13.57 -29.04 42.88
N GLU A 243 -13.33 -30.13 42.14
CA GLU A 243 -13.63 -31.49 42.62
C GLU A 243 -12.76 -31.89 43.83
N ILE A 244 -11.47 -31.53 43.83
CA ILE A 244 -10.60 -31.71 45.02
C ILE A 244 -11.17 -30.96 46.22
N SER A 245 -11.59 -29.70 46.03
CA SER A 245 -12.14 -28.87 47.10
C SER A 245 -13.43 -29.46 47.67
N LYS A 246 -14.34 -29.95 46.82
CA LYS A 246 -15.55 -30.69 47.25
C LYS A 246 -15.19 -31.94 48.07
N GLY A 247 -14.21 -32.72 47.60
CA GLY A 247 -13.73 -33.91 48.30
C GLY A 247 -13.14 -33.60 49.68
N LEU A 248 -12.37 -32.51 49.80
CA LEU A 248 -11.85 -32.03 51.08
C LEU A 248 -12.96 -31.55 52.01
N GLN A 249 -13.97 -30.84 51.49
CA GLN A 249 -15.12 -30.39 52.27
C GLN A 249 -15.92 -31.57 52.84
N ALA A 250 -16.14 -32.62 52.02
CA ALA A 250 -16.81 -33.84 52.48
C ALA A 250 -16.01 -34.54 53.60
N LYS A 251 -14.68 -34.63 53.47
CA LYS A 251 -13.81 -35.17 54.53
C LYS A 251 -13.87 -34.34 55.81
N LEU A 252 -13.90 -33.01 55.71
CA LEU A 252 -14.02 -32.12 56.86
C LEU A 252 -15.33 -32.35 57.62
N LEU A 253 -16.45 -32.49 56.90
CA LEU A 253 -17.76 -32.79 57.50
C LEU A 253 -17.76 -34.13 58.27
N VAL A 254 -17.15 -35.17 57.69
CA VAL A 254 -17.00 -36.47 58.38
C VAL A 254 -16.14 -36.32 59.64
N HIS A 255 -15.04 -35.56 59.57
CA HIS A 255 -14.19 -35.31 60.72
C HIS A 255 -14.93 -34.52 61.82
N GLU A 256 -15.75 -33.55 61.45
CA GLU A 256 -16.60 -32.80 62.38
C GLU A 256 -17.62 -33.72 63.08
N GLN A 257 -18.27 -34.63 62.34
CA GLN A 257 -19.14 -35.64 62.92
C GLN A 257 -18.40 -36.58 63.89
N ILE A 258 -17.21 -37.06 63.52
CA ILE A 258 -16.37 -37.87 64.42
C ILE A 258 -16.03 -37.10 65.69
N TYR A 259 -15.65 -35.82 65.59
CA TYR A 259 -15.35 -34.99 66.74
C TYR A 259 -16.55 -34.87 67.69
N THR A 260 -17.75 -34.57 67.15
CA THR A 260 -18.97 -34.52 67.96
C THR A 260 -19.31 -35.86 68.62
N SER A 261 -19.10 -36.98 67.91
CA SER A 261 -19.28 -38.33 68.47
C SER A 261 -18.29 -38.62 69.58
N HIS A 262 -17.01 -38.27 69.43
CA HIS A 262 -16.01 -38.43 70.47
C HIS A 262 -16.33 -37.55 71.69
N GLU A 263 -16.82 -36.32 71.49
CA GLU A 263 -17.25 -35.45 72.58
C GLU A 263 -18.42 -36.08 73.39
N GLN A 264 -19.40 -36.68 72.70
CA GLN A 264 -20.47 -37.43 73.35
C GLN A 264 -19.95 -38.65 74.10
N GLN A 265 -19.01 -39.41 73.51
CA GLN A 265 -18.39 -40.55 74.18
C GLN A 265 -17.62 -40.14 75.44
N LEU A 266 -16.92 -39.00 75.42
CA LEU A 266 -16.22 -38.46 76.58
C LEU A 266 -17.21 -38.07 77.70
N LYS A 267 -18.35 -37.44 77.37
CA LYS A 267 -19.41 -37.13 78.35
C LYS A 267 -19.96 -38.40 79.01
N THR A 268 -20.28 -39.42 78.21
CA THR A 268 -20.75 -40.72 78.74
C THR A 268 -19.68 -41.40 79.61
N LEU A 269 -18.40 -41.29 79.25
CA LEU A 269 -17.30 -41.86 80.04
C LEU A 269 -17.16 -41.15 81.40
N ASP A 270 -17.29 -39.83 81.42
CA ASP A 270 -17.27 -39.02 82.65
C ASP A 270 -18.43 -39.39 83.57
N GLU A 271 -19.65 -39.53 83.03
CA GLU A 271 -20.82 -40.03 83.77
C GLU A 271 -20.60 -41.44 84.33
N ASN A 272 -20.01 -42.34 83.55
CA ASN A 272 -19.69 -43.69 83.99
C ASN A 272 -18.61 -43.71 85.09
N HIS A 273 -17.57 -42.85 84.99
CA HIS A 273 -16.57 -42.70 86.05
C HIS A 273 -17.20 -42.24 87.35
N LYS A 274 -18.10 -41.24 87.29
CA LYS A 274 -18.85 -40.76 88.45
C LYS A 274 -19.69 -41.87 89.08
N ARG A 275 -20.41 -42.67 88.28
CA ARG A 275 -21.20 -43.82 88.77
C ARG A 275 -20.32 -44.91 89.40
N LEU A 276 -19.15 -45.17 88.83
CA LEU A 276 -18.19 -46.13 89.39
C LEU A 276 -17.64 -45.65 90.73
N GLU A 277 -17.33 -44.36 90.87
CA GLU A 277 -16.90 -43.74 92.12
C GLU A 277 -17.98 -43.83 93.20
N GLU A 278 -19.23 -43.52 92.85
CA GLU A 278 -20.40 -43.70 93.73
C GLU A 278 -20.55 -45.18 94.16
N SER A 279 -20.36 -46.13 93.24
CA SER A 279 -20.43 -47.57 93.55
C SER A 279 -19.27 -48.05 94.43
N LEU A 280 -18.06 -47.54 94.22
CA LEU A 280 -16.89 -47.87 95.05
C LEU A 280 -17.07 -47.32 96.47
N GLN A 281 -17.61 -46.11 96.61
CA GLN A 281 -17.95 -45.53 97.90
C GLN A 281 -19.01 -46.37 98.63
N ALA A 282 -20.07 -46.78 97.93
CA ALA A 282 -21.09 -47.66 98.49
C ALA A 282 -20.52 -49.01 98.93
N GLN A 283 -19.58 -49.59 98.17
CA GLN A 283 -18.91 -50.83 98.56
C GLN A 283 -18.03 -50.64 99.79
N ALA A 284 -17.28 -49.53 99.87
CA ALA A 284 -16.47 -49.20 101.06
C ALA A 284 -17.35 -49.05 102.31
N ASP A 285 -18.54 -48.47 102.19
CA ASP A 285 -19.51 -48.35 103.29
C ASP A 285 -20.04 -49.73 103.72
N ILE A 286 -20.31 -50.63 102.78
CA ILE A 286 -20.70 -52.03 103.07
C ILE A 286 -19.56 -52.77 103.79
N ASP A 287 -18.31 -52.64 103.33
CA ASP A 287 -17.15 -53.29 103.95
C ASP A 287 -16.91 -52.77 105.39
N LEU A 288 -17.13 -51.48 105.63
CA LEU A 288 -17.11 -50.90 106.98
C LEU A 288 -18.21 -51.49 107.87
N LEU A 289 -19.39 -51.77 107.31
CA LEU A 289 -20.49 -52.38 108.04
C LEU A 289 -20.22 -53.87 108.34
N HIS A 290 -19.70 -54.61 107.36
CA HIS A 290 -19.27 -56.00 107.55
C HIS A 290 -18.14 -56.14 108.58
N SER A 291 -17.16 -55.24 108.59
CA SER A 291 -16.09 -55.26 109.60
C SER A 291 -16.62 -55.01 111.01
N LYS A 292 -17.54 -54.04 111.19
CA LYS A 292 -18.25 -53.85 112.47
C LYS A 292 -19.05 -55.09 112.88
N GLN A 293 -19.71 -55.75 111.93
CA GLN A 293 -20.47 -56.97 112.21
C GLN A 293 -19.55 -58.14 112.60
N LEU A 294 -18.41 -58.31 111.94
CA LEU A 294 -17.38 -59.29 112.30
C LEU A 294 -16.82 -59.04 113.70
N GLU A 295 -16.56 -57.78 114.06
CA GLU A 295 -16.13 -57.40 115.41
C GLU A 295 -17.21 -57.77 116.45
N SER A 296 -18.48 -57.49 116.17
CA SER A 296 -19.59 -57.90 117.04
C SER A 296 -19.67 -59.43 117.19
N GLN A 297 -19.52 -60.20 116.11
CA GLN A 297 -19.50 -61.66 116.17
C GLN A 297 -18.29 -62.20 116.93
N SER A 298 -17.13 -61.55 116.82
CA SER A 298 -15.94 -61.90 117.60
C SER A 298 -16.18 -61.72 119.10
N THR A 299 -16.79 -60.61 119.51
CA THR A 299 -17.15 -60.39 120.93
C THR A 299 -18.18 -61.40 121.44
N LEU A 300 -19.16 -61.76 120.60
CA LEU A 300 -20.15 -62.80 120.94
C LEU A 300 -19.49 -64.18 121.04
N GLY A 301 -18.55 -64.49 120.14
CA GLY A 301 -17.76 -65.72 120.17
C GLY A 301 -16.96 -65.86 121.46
N GLN A 302 -16.28 -64.78 121.90
CA GLN A 302 -15.58 -64.76 123.18
C GLN A 302 -16.53 -65.01 124.36
N SER A 303 -17.73 -64.44 124.35
CA SER A 303 -18.74 -64.67 125.39
C SER A 303 -19.25 -66.12 125.42
N HIS A 304 -19.47 -66.73 124.26
CA HIS A 304 -19.85 -68.14 124.17
C HIS A 304 -18.73 -69.07 124.67
N ASP A 305 -17.46 -68.77 124.40
CA ASP A 305 -16.33 -69.54 124.91
C ASP A 305 -16.22 -69.47 126.43
N GLU A 306 -16.45 -68.29 127.04
CA GLU A 306 -16.55 -68.14 128.51
C GLU A 306 -17.70 -68.95 129.09
N GLN A 307 -18.88 -68.94 128.45
CA GLN A 307 -20.01 -69.77 128.86
C GLN A 307 -19.69 -71.27 128.76
N LEU A 308 -19.01 -71.71 127.70
CA LEU A 308 -18.62 -73.10 127.50
C LEU A 308 -17.60 -73.56 128.56
N ALA A 309 -16.69 -72.69 128.98
CA ALA A 309 -15.74 -72.96 130.06
C ALA A 309 -16.46 -73.18 131.40
N SER A 310 -17.45 -72.34 131.72
CA SER A 310 -18.28 -72.50 132.93
C SER A 310 -19.08 -73.82 132.91
N LEU A 311 -19.63 -74.20 131.75
CA LEU A 311 -20.41 -75.44 131.59
C LEU A 311 -19.54 -76.70 131.75
N LYS A 312 -18.28 -76.65 131.28
CA LYS A 312 -17.31 -77.73 131.47
C LYS A 312 -16.96 -77.91 132.95
N GLU A 313 -16.85 -76.83 133.70
CA GLU A 313 -16.56 -76.89 135.13
C GLU A 313 -17.73 -77.51 135.91
N ILE A 314 -18.97 -77.11 135.60
CA ILE A 314 -20.19 -77.70 136.17
C ILE A 314 -20.29 -79.20 135.89
N ASN A 315 -20.01 -79.63 134.65
CA ASN A 315 -20.04 -81.05 134.29
C ASN A 315 -18.96 -81.87 135.00
N LYS A 316 -17.79 -81.29 135.26
CA LYS A 316 -16.73 -81.95 136.05
C LYS A 316 -17.18 -82.18 137.49
N THR A 317 -17.87 -81.21 138.09
CA THR A 317 -18.44 -81.31 139.44
C THR A 317 -19.54 -82.36 139.52
N LEU A 318 -20.48 -82.36 138.56
CA LEU A 318 -21.54 -83.38 138.48
C LEU A 318 -20.98 -84.80 138.30
N LYS A 319 -19.92 -84.95 137.52
CA LYS A 319 -19.29 -86.26 137.28
C LYS A 319 -18.64 -86.84 138.54
N ASN A 320 -18.03 -86.00 139.36
CA ASN A 320 -17.47 -86.42 140.65
C ASN A 320 -18.57 -86.85 141.65
N GLU A 321 -19.75 -86.22 141.62
CA GLU A 321 -20.89 -86.63 142.45
C GLU A 321 -21.50 -87.98 141.99
N ILE A 322 -21.57 -88.22 140.68
CA ILE A 322 -22.06 -89.49 140.12
C ILE A 322 -21.14 -90.67 140.50
N ASP A 323 -19.82 -90.50 140.44
CA ASP A 323 -18.87 -91.55 140.82
C ASP A 323 -18.92 -91.86 142.33
N SER A 324 -19.27 -90.87 143.16
CA SER A 324 -19.49 -91.04 144.60
C SER A 324 -20.75 -91.87 144.92
N LEU A 325 -21.83 -91.67 144.17
CA LEU A 325 -23.10 -92.42 144.31
C LEU A 325 -22.97 -93.87 143.82
N LYS A 326 -22.14 -94.13 142.81
CA LYS A 326 -21.95 -95.46 142.22
C LYS A 326 -21.23 -96.43 143.16
N ILE A 327 -20.35 -95.93 144.03
CA ILE A 327 -19.62 -96.73 145.02
C ILE A 327 -20.53 -97.16 146.19
N LEU A 328 -21.56 -96.38 146.52
CA LEU A 328 -22.51 -96.68 147.60
C LEU A 328 -23.58 -97.72 147.23
N LEU A 329 -23.90 -97.89 145.95
CA LEU A 329 -24.96 -98.81 145.50
C LEU A 329 -24.51 -100.28 145.35
N GLY A 330 -23.20 -100.55 145.39
CA GLY A 330 -22.65 -101.90 145.13
C GLY A 330 -22.57 -102.85 146.34
N SER A 331 -22.83 -102.41 147.58
CA SER A 331 -22.41 -103.18 148.77
C SER A 331 -23.51 -103.73 149.69
N LYS A 332 -24.82 -103.65 149.39
CA LYS A 332 -25.83 -104.25 150.30
C LYS A 332 -27.22 -104.48 149.71
N ALA A 333 -27.50 -105.69 149.20
CA ALA A 333 -28.87 -106.23 149.13
C ALA A 333 -28.89 -107.77 149.03
N ASN A 334 -29.09 -108.43 150.18
CA ASN A 334 -29.66 -109.77 150.28
C ASN A 334 -30.56 -109.83 151.54
N ASN A 335 -31.84 -110.23 151.34
CA ASN A 335 -32.87 -110.65 152.33
C ASN A 335 -33.37 -109.63 153.39
N LYS A 336 -34.64 -109.20 153.51
CA LYS A 336 -35.97 -109.60 152.98
C LYS A 336 -36.96 -108.40 153.07
N PHE A 337 -37.81 -108.19 152.05
CA PHE A 337 -39.01 -107.33 152.12
C PHE A 337 -40.20 -108.01 151.40
N ALA A 338 -40.69 -109.07 152.03
CA ALA A 338 -42.13 -109.19 152.30
C ALA A 338 -42.34 -108.40 153.61
N LEU A 339 -43.38 -107.59 153.86
CA LEU A 339 -44.79 -107.95 153.70
C LEU A 339 -45.72 -106.76 154.04
N PHE A 340 -45.47 -105.52 153.57
CA PHE A 340 -46.33 -104.38 153.95
C PHE A 340 -46.64 -103.38 152.82
N THR A 341 -47.30 -103.92 151.81
CA THR A 341 -48.34 -103.28 150.99
C THR A 341 -49.59 -102.86 151.81
N LEU A 342 -49.43 -102.36 153.04
CA LEU A 342 -50.55 -102.06 153.94
C LEU A 342 -50.38 -100.68 154.59
N PHE A 343 -50.68 -99.62 153.82
CA PHE A 343 -51.59 -98.55 154.29
C PHE A 343 -51.99 -97.51 153.21
N ILE A 344 -51.30 -97.44 152.05
CA ILE A 344 -51.67 -96.51 150.95
C ILE A 344 -52.42 -97.22 149.81
N ALA A 345 -52.97 -98.39 150.11
CA ALA A 345 -54.40 -98.65 149.94
C ALA A 345 -54.85 -99.01 151.36
N ILE A 346 -55.69 -98.23 152.01
CA ILE A 346 -57.11 -98.57 151.94
C ILE A 346 -57.86 -97.59 151.03
N SER A 347 -57.21 -96.50 150.64
CA SER A 347 -57.87 -95.33 150.05
C SER A 347 -57.39 -95.00 148.63
N ALA A 348 -57.36 -95.99 147.74
CA ALA A 348 -57.94 -95.69 146.43
C ALA A 348 -59.41 -95.30 146.68
N LEU A 349 -60.00 -94.43 145.88
CA LEU A 349 -61.46 -94.52 145.74
C LEU A 349 -62.30 -94.21 147.02
N ALA A 350 -61.96 -93.15 147.74
CA ALA A 350 -63.03 -92.19 148.06
C ALA A 350 -63.08 -91.03 147.06
N LEU A 351 -62.01 -90.75 146.29
CA LEU A 351 -61.97 -89.56 145.43
C LEU A 351 -61.30 -89.81 144.06
N SER A 352 -61.69 -90.89 143.38
CA SER A 352 -61.61 -91.00 141.92
C SER A 352 -62.96 -90.59 141.33
N LEU A 353 -63.13 -89.31 141.04
CA LEU A 353 -64.28 -88.84 140.31
C LEU A 353 -63.75 -87.93 139.22
N MET A 354 -63.82 -88.41 137.98
CA MET A 354 -63.89 -87.59 136.76
C MET A 354 -62.86 -86.44 136.66
N ARG A 355 -61.73 -86.65 136.00
CA ARG A 355 -61.56 -86.46 134.53
C ARG A 355 -62.03 -85.09 133.98
N PHE A 356 -61.34 -84.03 134.38
CA PHE A 356 -60.99 -82.75 133.70
C PHE A 356 -60.35 -81.89 134.82
N PHE A 357 -59.19 -81.25 134.68
CA PHE A 357 -58.87 -80.17 133.74
C PHE A 357 -57.67 -80.46 132.84
#